data_AF-A0A421JZZ2-F1
#
_entry.id   AF-A0A421JZZ2-F1
#
_cell.length_a   1.000
_cell.length_b   1.000
_cell.length_c   1.000
_cell.angle_alpha   90.00
_cell.angle_beta   90.00
_cell.angle_gamma   90.00
#
_symmetry.space_group_name_H-M   'P 1'
#
loop_
_entity.id
_entity.type
_entity.pdbx_description
1 polymer ?
#
loop_
_entity_poly.entity_id
_entity_poly.type
_entity_poly.pdbx_seq_one_letter_code
_entity_poly.pdbx_strand_id
1 'polypeptide(L)'
;MIIDILSSILLLVGAALGIVGGIGIHRFPDFYTRLHAIGITDTLSALMILLGLALQAGWSIAAFKLAMIFVFLFFTSPTASHALAYAAQHSGLKPKLDQK
;
A
#
# COMPACT_ATOMS: atom_id res chain seq x y z
N MET A 1 -24.23 -9.29 -9.97
CA MET A 1 -24.59 -9.37 -8.53
C MET A 1 -23.45 -9.90 -7.67
N ILE A 2 -22.98 -11.14 -7.84
CA ILE A 2 -21.87 -11.68 -7.01
C ILE A 2 -20.58 -10.88 -7.21
N ILE A 3 -20.24 -10.56 -8.46
CA ILE A 3 -19.06 -9.76 -8.81
C ILE A 3 -19.14 -8.36 -8.19
N ASP A 4 -20.31 -7.73 -8.23
CA ASP A 4 -20.51 -6.38 -7.68
C ASP A 4 -20.33 -6.37 -6.15
N ILE A 5 -20.83 -7.39 -5.46
CA ILE A 5 -20.66 -7.55 -4.01
C ILE A 5 -19.18 -7.77 -3.67
N LEU A 6 -18.51 -8.69 -4.37
CA LEU A 6 -17.09 -8.95 -4.16
C LEU A 6 -16.25 -7.69 -4.42
N SER A 7 -16.45 -7.03 -5.56
CA SER A 7 -15.78 -5.78 -5.92
C SER A 7 -16.00 -4.71 -4.85
N SER A 8 -17.24 -4.53 -4.38
CA SER A 8 -17.55 -3.56 -3.33
C SER A 8 -16.83 -3.87 -2.02
N ILE A 9 -16.76 -5.14 -1.61
CA ILE A 9 -16.02 -5.55 -0.41
C ILE A 9 -14.52 -5.25 -0.57
N LEU A 10 -13.94 -5.62 -1.71
CA LEU A 10 -12.52 -5.36 -2.00
C LEU A 10 -12.21 -3.85 -1.96
N LEU A 11 -13.06 -3.03 -2.57
CA LEU A 11 -12.90 -1.57 -2.58
C LEU A 11 -13.03 -0.97 -1.17
N LEU A 12 -14.01 -1.42 -0.37
CA LEU A 12 -14.20 -0.95 0.99
C LEU A 12 -13.04 -1.34 1.91
N VAL A 13 -12.57 -2.59 1.81
CA VAL A 13 -11.40 -3.06 2.58
C VAL A 13 -10.15 -2.30 2.15
N GLY A 14 -9.92 -2.12 0.85
CA GLY A 14 -8.82 -1.35 0.32
C GLY A 14 -8.84 0.11 0.80
N ALA A 15 -10.01 0.76 0.78
CA ALA A 15 -10.18 2.12 1.27
C ALA A 15 -9.93 2.22 2.79
N ALA A 16 -10.46 1.27 3.57
CA ALA A 16 -10.24 1.22 5.01
C ALA A 16 -8.75 1.05 5.34
N LEU A 17 -8.03 0.17 4.63
CA LEU A 17 -6.59 0.00 4.77
C LEU A 17 -5.82 1.28 4.41
N GLY A 18 -6.26 2.01 3.38
CA GLY A 18 -5.67 3.30 3.02
C GLY A 18 -5.82 4.36 4.12
N ILE A 19 -7.00 4.41 4.75
CA ILE A 19 -7.26 5.30 5.89
C ILE A 19 -6.40 4.89 7.09
N VAL A 20 -6.35 3.59 7.43
CA VAL A 20 -5.52 3.07 8.53
C VAL A 20 -4.04 3.38 8.29
N GLY A 21 -3.57 3.22 7.05
CA GLY A 21 -2.23 3.60 6.63
C GLY A 21 -1.92 5.08 6.82
N GLY A 22 -2.82 5.95 6.35
CA GLY A 22 -2.73 7.40 6.56
C GLY A 22 -2.71 7.80 8.03
N ILE A 23 -3.56 7.18 8.85
CA ILE A 23 -3.54 7.36 10.31
C ILE A 23 -2.21 6.85 10.89
N GLY A 24 -1.70 5.72 10.42
CA GLY A 24 -0.42 5.13 10.84
C GLY A 24 0.77 6.07 10.64
N ILE A 25 0.80 6.82 9.53
CA ILE A 25 1.83 7.83 9.26
C ILE A 25 1.84 8.92 10.34
N HIS A 26 0.68 9.39 10.78
CA HIS A 26 0.56 10.41 11.81
C HIS A 26 0.75 9.86 13.22
N ARG A 27 0.30 8.62 13.48
CA ARG A 27 0.30 8.00 14.81
C ARG A 27 1.67 7.43 15.19
N PHE A 28 2.44 6.94 14.23
CA PHE A 28 3.69 6.25 14.55
C PHE A 28 4.81 7.22 14.97
N PRO A 29 5.60 6.86 16.00
CA PRO A 29 6.51 7.78 16.67
C PRO A 29 7.86 7.96 15.97
N ASP A 30 8.19 7.10 15.00
CA ASP A 30 9.50 7.00 14.37
C ASP A 30 9.40 6.86 12.85
N PHE A 31 10.45 7.28 12.13
CA PHE A 31 10.47 7.25 10.67
C PHE A 31 10.31 5.83 10.12
N TYR A 32 10.99 4.83 10.69
CA TYR A 32 10.94 3.46 10.20
C TYR A 32 9.58 2.80 10.45
N THR A 33 8.94 3.13 11.59
CA THR A 33 7.58 2.65 11.88
C THR A 33 6.53 3.31 10.97
N ARG A 34 6.70 4.59 10.63
CA ARG A 34 5.88 5.27 9.61
C ARG A 34 6.07 4.65 8.22
N LEU A 35 7.30 4.32 7.86
CA LEU A 35 7.62 3.68 6.58
C LEU A 35 6.96 2.30 6.47
N HIS A 36 6.86 1.55 7.56
CA HIS A 36 6.11 0.30 7.60
C HIS A 36 4.59 0.50 7.34
N ALA A 37 3.98 1.53 7.97
CA ALA A 37 2.58 1.90 7.68
C ALA A 37 2.36 2.25 6.20
N ILE A 38 3.29 2.99 5.59
CA ILE A 38 3.26 3.33 4.17
C ILE A 38 3.34 2.06 3.31
N GLY A 39 4.26 1.15 3.63
CA GLY A 39 4.41 -0.10 2.88
C GLY A 39 3.15 -0.98 2.84
N ILE A 40 2.40 -1.06 3.95
CA ILE A 40 1.10 -1.76 3.99
C ILE A 40 0.09 -1.08 3.05
N THR A 41 0.11 0.24 2.99
CA THR A 41 -0.79 1.04 2.13
C THR A 41 -0.47 0.83 0.65
N ASP A 42 0.80 0.97 0.28
CA ASP A 42 1.22 0.89 -1.12
C ASP A 42 1.02 -0.51 -1.74
N THR A 43 1.06 -1.56 -0.90
CA THR A 43 0.93 -2.94 -1.38
C THR A 43 -0.48 -3.47 -1.21
N LEU A 44 -0.97 -3.60 0.02
CA LEU A 44 -2.22 -4.31 0.31
C LEU A 44 -3.46 -3.48 -0.05
N SER A 45 -3.47 -2.19 0.29
CA SER A 45 -4.59 -1.30 -0.07
C SER A 45 -4.68 -1.15 -1.60
N ALA A 46 -3.56 -0.86 -2.26
CA ALA A 46 -3.51 -0.78 -3.72
C ALA A 46 -3.95 -2.10 -4.38
N LEU A 47 -3.46 -3.25 -3.92
CA LEU A 47 -3.87 -4.56 -4.45
C LEU A 47 -5.38 -4.78 -4.36
N MET A 48 -5.98 -4.51 -3.19
CA MET A 48 -7.42 -4.67 -2.98
C MET A 48 -8.24 -3.75 -3.89
N ILE A 49 -7.84 -2.48 -4.02
CA ILE A 49 -8.52 -1.53 -4.89
C ILE A 49 -8.40 -1.94 -6.37
N LEU A 50 -7.18 -2.24 -6.82
CA LEU A 50 -6.92 -2.62 -8.22
C LEU A 50 -7.61 -3.92 -8.58
N LEU A 51 -7.65 -4.91 -7.69
CA LEU A 51 -8.40 -6.15 -7.90
C LEU A 51 -9.90 -5.91 -7.96
N GLY A 52 -10.48 -5.09 -7.06
CA GLY A 52 -11.90 -4.74 -7.12
C GLY A 52 -12.28 -4.07 -8.44
N LEU A 53 -11.48 -3.11 -8.89
CA LEU A 53 -11.67 -2.45 -10.18
C LEU A 53 -11.48 -3.42 -11.37
N ALA A 54 -10.49 -4.30 -11.32
CA ALA A 54 -10.24 -5.28 -12.38
C ALA A 54 -11.38 -6.30 -12.49
N LEU A 55 -11.97 -6.74 -11.36
CA LEU A 55 -13.15 -7.59 -11.35
C LEU A 55 -14.35 -6.91 -12.01
N GLN A 56 -14.56 -5.61 -11.76
CA GLN A 56 -15.64 -4.86 -12.39
C GLN A 56 -15.40 -4.59 -13.89
N ALA A 57 -14.14 -4.40 -14.27
CA ALA A 57 -13.74 -4.15 -15.66
C ALA A 57 -13.83 -5.39 -16.57
N GLY A 58 -13.88 -6.59 -16.00
CA GLY A 58 -13.94 -7.85 -16.74
C GLY A 58 -12.73 -8.07 -17.65
N TRP A 59 -12.85 -8.94 -18.66
CA TRP A 59 -11.77 -9.21 -19.62
C TRP A 59 -11.63 -8.09 -20.64
N SER A 60 -11.08 -6.96 -20.21
CA SER A 60 -10.93 -5.75 -21.01
C SER A 60 -9.51 -5.20 -20.97
N ILE A 61 -9.21 -4.29 -21.90
CA ILE A 61 -7.94 -3.54 -21.91
C ILE A 61 -7.73 -2.78 -20.60
N ALA A 62 -8.80 -2.39 -19.90
CA ALA A 62 -8.73 -1.73 -18.61
C ALA A 62 -8.19 -2.68 -17.53
N ALA A 63 -8.69 -3.93 -17.45
CA ALA A 63 -8.18 -4.91 -16.51
C ALA A 63 -6.69 -5.24 -16.74
N PHE A 64 -6.27 -5.31 -18.01
CA PHE A 64 -4.84 -5.48 -18.34
C PHE A 64 -3.99 -4.30 -17.85
N LYS A 65 -4.44 -3.06 -18.08
CA LYS A 65 -3.75 -1.86 -17.57
C LYS A 65 -3.68 -1.85 -16.03
N LEU A 66 -4.77 -2.23 -15.35
CA LEU A 66 -4.79 -2.33 -13.89
C LEU A 66 -3.78 -3.37 -13.36
N ALA A 67 -3.66 -4.53 -14.03
CA ALA A 67 -2.65 -5.52 -13.70
C ALA A 67 -1.23 -4.98 -13.91
N MET A 68 -0.96 -4.24 -14.99
CA MET A 68 0.34 -3.59 -15.20
C MET A 68 0.66 -2.54 -14.12
N ILE A 69 -0.34 -1.75 -13.71
CA ILE A 69 -0.20 -0.79 -12.59
C ILE A 69 0.17 -1.54 -11.32
N PHE A 70 -0.50 -2.65 -11.02
CA PHE A 70 -0.19 -3.47 -9.85
C PHE A 70 1.25 -3.98 -9.86
N VAL A 71 1.69 -4.55 -10.99
CA VAL A 71 3.07 -5.03 -11.15
C VAL A 71 4.07 -3.89 -10.92
N PHE A 72 3.81 -2.72 -11.51
CA PHE A 72 4.68 -1.57 -11.34
C PHE A 72 4.76 -1.09 -9.88
N LEU A 73 3.62 -0.99 -9.19
CA LEU A 73 3.57 -0.64 -7.76
C LEU A 73 4.28 -1.68 -6.90
N PHE A 74 4.09 -2.97 -7.21
CA PHE A 74 4.68 -4.07 -6.46
C PHE A 74 6.21 -4.04 -6.46
N PHE A 75 6.84 -3.63 -7.56
CA PHE A 75 8.28 -3.42 -7.61
C PHE A 75 8.71 -2.06 -7.06
N THR A 76 7.96 -1.01 -7.37
CA THR A 76 8.33 0.37 -6.99
C THR A 76 8.24 0.58 -5.48
N SER A 77 7.24 0.01 -4.81
CA SER A 77 7.04 0.18 -3.36
C SER A 77 8.21 -0.32 -2.50
N PRO A 78 8.71 -1.57 -2.64
CA PRO A 78 9.86 -2.04 -1.88
C PRO A 78 11.15 -1.30 -2.27
N THR A 79 11.33 -0.94 -3.54
CA THR A 79 12.49 -0.14 -3.97
C THR A 79 12.48 1.25 -3.33
N ALA A 80 11.34 1.94 -3.33
CA ALA A 80 11.17 3.24 -2.70
C ALA A 80 11.38 3.16 -1.18
N SER A 81 10.78 2.15 -0.53
CA SER A 81 10.95 1.93 0.90
C SER A 81 12.40 1.63 1.27
N HIS A 82 13.10 0.82 0.49
CA HIS A 82 14.52 0.53 0.70
C HIS A 82 15.38 1.78 0.54
N ALA A 83 15.18 2.55 -0.54
CA ALA A 83 15.92 3.79 -0.78
C ALA A 83 15.70 4.82 0.33
N LEU A 84 14.45 4.97 0.81
CA LEU A 84 14.10 5.86 1.92
C LEU A 84 14.75 5.42 3.24
N ALA A 85 14.70 4.12 3.57
CA ALA A 85 15.33 3.58 4.77
C ALA A 85 16.86 3.75 4.73
N TYR A 86 17.48 3.46 3.58
CA TYR A 86 18.91 3.63 3.37
C TYR A 86 19.32 5.09 3.54
N ALA A 87 18.61 6.03 2.91
CA ALA A 87 18.88 7.46 3.03
C ALA A 87 18.70 7.98 4.47
N ALA A 88 17.67 7.53 5.18
CA ALA A 88 17.44 7.89 6.58
C ALA A 88 18.59 7.41 7.47
N GLN A 89 19.03 6.16 7.30
CA GLN A 89 20.16 5.60 8.03
C GLN A 89 21.45 6.38 7.76
N HIS A 90 21.74 6.71 6.50
CA HIS A 90 22.92 7.48 6.11
C HIS A 90 22.88 8.94 6.61
N SER A 91 21.68 9.49 6.79
CA SER A 91 21.46 10.82 7.38
C SER A 91 21.56 10.80 8.92
N GLY A 92 21.85 9.66 9.54
CA GLY A 92 22.00 9.53 10.99
C GLY A 92 20.69 9.38 11.77
N LEU A 93 19.54 9.19 11.10
CA LEU A 93 18.27 8.90 11.77
C LEU A 93 18.31 7.49 12.38
N LYS A 94 18.38 7.43 13.71
CA LYS A 94 18.34 6.17 14.47
C LYS A 94 16.88 5.76 14.74
N PRO A 95 16.55 4.47 14.62
CA PRO A 95 15.23 3.98 15.02
C PRO A 95 15.03 4.19 16.53
N LYS A 96 13.85 4.63 16.92
CA LYS A 96 13.46 4.66 18.34
C LYS A 96 13.24 3.22 18.81
N LEU A 97 14.18 2.73 19.61
CA LEU A 97 14.05 1.47 20.32
C LEU A 97 13.25 1.71 21.60
N ASP A 98 12.30 0.83 21.90
CA ASP A 98 11.57 0.85 23.17
C ASP A 98 12.58 0.50 24.27
N GLN A 99 13.04 1.51 25.02
CA GLN A 99 13.88 1.28 26.20
C GLN A 99 12.95 0.80 27.32
N LYS A 100 12.90 -0.53 27.53
CA LYS A 100 12.43 -1.11 28.78
C LYS A 100 13.40 -0.79 29.91
#